data_AF-A0A2D8UNL9-F1
#
_entry.id   AF-A0A2D8UNL9-F1
#
_cell.length_a   1.000
_cell.length_b   1.000
_cell.length_c   1.000
_cell.angle_alpha   90.00
_cell.angle_beta   90.00
_cell.angle_gamma   90.00
#
_symmetry.space_group_name_H-M   'P 1'
#
loop_
_entity.id
_entity.type
_entity.pdbx_description
1 polymer ?
#
loop_
_entity_poly.entity_id
_entity_poly.type
_entity_poly.pdbx_seq_one_letter_code
_entity_poly.pdbx_strand_id
1 'polypeptide(L)'
;MNKIKMLICLLFVSASLLAQNVDIPSDLKLENAEDYKKTEHLVLNSTEWLLKTPISENPSKRKEINAFLMKWMSGSPTVSIELVSGIVPLDCADCLMSFMSGWTKYSLENDYSKNKVECAVAGAENAIEFYKKNKSELGKNSDMEKLMKQQKKGKLKKYIKSKF
;
A
#
# COMPACT_ATOMS: atom_id res chain seq x y z
N MET A 1 -25.46 44.01 2.60
CA MET A 1 -24.81 43.29 1.47
C MET A 1 -23.30 43.06 1.61
N ASN A 2 -22.64 43.47 2.71
CA ASN A 2 -21.17 43.37 2.81
C ASN A 2 -20.65 42.29 3.77
N LYS A 3 -21.52 41.62 4.55
CA LYS A 3 -21.12 40.53 5.47
C LYS A 3 -21.17 39.13 4.83
N ILE A 4 -21.94 38.96 3.74
CA ILE A 4 -22.07 37.67 3.03
C ILE A 4 -20.87 37.39 2.12
N LYS A 5 -20.17 38.43 1.63
CA LYS A 5 -18.98 38.25 0.78
C LYS A 5 -17.75 37.75 1.54
N MET A 6 -17.71 37.89 2.87
CA MET A 6 -16.57 37.45 3.69
C MET A 6 -16.63 35.96 4.05
N LEU A 7 -17.79 35.31 3.92
CA LEU A 7 -17.94 33.89 4.26
C LEU A 7 -17.56 32.93 3.13
N ILE A 8 -17.52 33.42 1.88
CA ILE A 8 -17.24 32.59 0.69
C ILE A 8 -15.73 32.40 0.45
N CYS A 9 -14.88 33.25 1.04
CA CYS A 9 -13.43 33.20 0.85
C CYS A 9 -12.73 32.13 1.71
N LEU A 10 -13.41 31.52 2.69
CA LEU A 10 -12.79 30.56 3.62
C LEU A 10 -12.86 29.08 3.19
N LEU A 11 -13.53 28.74 2.08
CA LEU A 11 -13.81 27.34 1.71
C LEU A 11 -12.77 26.69 0.79
N PHE A 12 -11.68 27.38 0.41
CA PHE A 12 -10.72 26.86 -0.56
C PHE A 12 -9.32 26.51 -0.02
N VAL A 13 -9.08 26.59 1.29
CA VAL A 13 -7.79 26.23 1.89
C VAL A 13 -7.92 24.97 2.75
N SER A 14 -8.08 23.81 2.11
CA SER A 14 -7.91 22.52 2.82
C SER A 14 -7.50 21.34 1.93
N ALA A 15 -7.28 21.54 0.62
CA ALA A 15 -6.91 20.43 -0.27
C ALA A 15 -5.42 20.00 -0.19
N SER A 16 -4.58 20.67 0.61
CA SER A 16 -3.13 20.37 0.67
C SER A 16 -2.71 19.44 1.81
N LEU A 17 -3.63 18.83 2.55
CA LEU A 17 -3.32 18.03 3.75
C LEU A 17 -2.89 16.58 3.49
N LEU A 18 -2.73 16.16 2.22
CA LEU A 18 -2.45 14.75 1.89
C LEU A 18 -0.98 14.35 1.84
N ALA A 19 -0.04 15.29 2.01
CA ALA A 19 1.33 14.95 2.35
C ALA A 19 1.45 14.85 3.87
N GLN A 20 0.88 13.81 4.48
CA GLN A 20 1.36 13.41 5.80
C GLN A 20 2.83 13.02 5.61
N ASN A 21 3.74 13.82 6.15
CA ASN A 21 5.18 13.56 6.06
C ASN A 21 5.45 12.23 6.78
N VAL A 22 5.74 11.18 6.02
CA VAL A 22 6.22 9.91 6.55
C VAL A 22 7.73 9.97 6.56
N ASP A 23 8.34 10.29 7.70
CA ASP A 23 9.79 10.34 7.82
C ASP A 23 10.35 9.02 8.35
N ILE A 24 11.30 8.43 7.62
CA ILE A 24 11.99 7.22 8.07
C ILE A 24 13.21 7.67 8.88
N PRO A 25 13.27 7.39 10.20
CA PRO A 25 14.42 7.77 11.00
C PRO A 25 15.70 7.12 10.49
N SER A 26 16.77 7.90 10.37
CA SER A 26 18.07 7.39 9.90
C SER A 26 18.72 6.39 10.85
N ASP A 27 18.39 6.46 12.14
CA ASP A 27 18.83 5.59 13.22
C ASP A 27 17.83 4.45 13.54
N LEU A 28 16.86 4.22 12.66
CA LEU A 28 15.84 3.19 12.82
C LEU A 28 16.47 1.78 12.95
N LYS A 29 16.21 1.14 14.09
CA LYS A 29 16.62 -0.23 14.39
C LYS A 29 15.52 -1.21 13.99
N LEU A 30 15.94 -2.36 13.46
CA LEU A 30 15.09 -3.50 13.11
C LEU A 30 15.90 -4.77 13.38
N GLU A 31 16.29 -4.97 14.64
CA GLU A 31 17.20 -6.05 15.04
C GLU A 31 16.49 -7.13 15.84
N ASN A 32 15.49 -6.74 16.63
CA ASN A 32 14.73 -7.63 17.50
C ASN A 32 13.21 -7.39 17.37
N ALA A 33 12.40 -8.31 17.90
CA ALA A 33 10.94 -8.27 17.76
C ALA A 33 10.29 -6.97 18.30
N GLU A 34 10.85 -6.36 19.34
CA GLU A 34 10.34 -5.12 19.92
C GLU A 34 10.56 -3.93 18.97
N ASP A 35 11.68 -3.90 18.24
CA ASP A 35 11.94 -2.88 17.23
C ASP A 35 10.89 -2.93 16.10
N TYR A 36 10.57 -4.14 15.61
CA TYR A 36 9.52 -4.34 14.61
C TYR A 36 8.18 -3.89 15.15
N LYS A 37 7.84 -4.26 16.39
CA LYS A 37 6.58 -3.89 17.04
C LYS A 37 6.42 -2.36 17.15
N LYS A 38 7.46 -1.65 17.59
CA LYS A 38 7.47 -0.19 17.70
C LYS A 38 7.31 0.53 16.37
N THR A 39 7.74 -0.09 15.26
CA THR A 39 7.75 0.51 13.92
C THR A 39 6.55 0.13 13.06
N GLU A 40 5.59 -0.67 13.56
CA GLU A 40 4.37 -1.05 12.83
C GLU A 40 3.58 0.15 12.31
N HIS A 41 3.42 1.20 13.12
CA HIS A 41 2.73 2.43 12.70
C HIS A 41 3.40 3.09 11.49
N LEU A 42 4.73 3.03 11.39
CA LEU A 42 5.49 3.58 10.26
C LEU A 42 5.25 2.78 8.99
N VAL A 43 5.08 1.45 9.09
CA VAL A 43 4.68 0.57 7.97
C VAL A 43 3.30 0.94 7.45
N LEU A 44 2.33 1.11 8.36
CA LEU A 44 0.96 1.50 8.00
C LEU A 44 0.94 2.87 7.29
N ASN A 45 1.63 3.86 7.85
CA ASN A 45 1.72 5.20 7.25
C ASN A 45 2.45 5.18 5.91
N SER A 46 3.54 4.41 5.79
CA SER A 46 4.28 4.23 4.54
C SER A 46 3.43 3.59 3.44
N THR A 47 2.65 2.56 3.79
CA THR A 47 1.72 1.90 2.87
C THR A 47 0.67 2.87 2.37
N GLU A 48 0.11 3.67 3.27
CA GLU A 48 -0.91 4.67 2.94
C GLU A 48 -0.35 5.80 2.08
N TRP A 49 0.87 6.26 2.35
CA TRP A 49 1.56 7.25 1.54
C TRP A 49 1.78 6.75 0.11
N LEU A 50 2.28 5.51 -0.07
CA LEU A 50 2.48 4.92 -1.40
C LEU A 50 1.16 4.82 -2.19
N LEU A 51 0.05 4.55 -1.51
CA LEU A 51 -1.29 4.42 -2.12
C LEU A 51 -1.91 5.77 -2.51
N LYS A 52 -1.58 6.84 -1.77
CA LYS A 52 -2.14 8.19 -1.98
C LYS A 52 -1.28 9.07 -2.89
N THR A 53 0.04 8.88 -2.89
CA THR A 53 0.96 9.70 -3.66
C THR A 53 1.16 9.12 -5.07
N PRO A 54 0.93 9.90 -6.15
CA PRO A 54 1.22 9.50 -7.51
C PRO A 54 2.65 8.97 -7.71
N ILE A 55 2.83 8.03 -8.63
CA ILE A 55 4.11 7.36 -8.86
C ILE A 55 5.23 8.31 -9.33
N SER A 56 4.84 9.36 -10.06
CA SER A 56 5.74 10.41 -10.54
C SER A 56 6.15 11.41 -9.47
N GLU A 57 5.47 11.44 -8.31
CA GLU A 57 5.76 12.37 -7.23
C GLU A 57 6.83 11.84 -6.27
N ASN A 58 7.77 12.72 -5.90
CA ASN A 58 8.81 12.50 -4.89
C ASN A 58 9.52 11.14 -5.02
N PRO A 59 10.17 10.84 -6.16
CA PRO A 59 10.78 9.53 -6.43
C PRO A 59 11.87 9.15 -5.40
N SER A 60 12.60 10.13 -4.87
CA SER A 60 13.57 9.90 -3.78
C SER A 60 12.90 9.38 -2.52
N LYS A 61 11.76 9.99 -2.13
CA LYS A 61 11.00 9.60 -0.94
C LYS A 61 10.34 8.25 -1.12
N ARG A 62 9.77 7.98 -2.30
CA ARG A 62 9.26 6.64 -2.65
C ARG A 62 10.34 5.57 -2.52
N LYS A 63 11.56 5.85 -2.97
CA LYS A 63 12.69 4.93 -2.84
C LYS A 63 13.04 4.67 -1.37
N GLU A 64 13.09 5.71 -0.54
CA GLU A 64 13.30 5.60 0.92
C GLU A 64 12.22 4.73 1.58
N ILE A 65 10.95 5.01 1.30
CA ILE A 65 9.80 4.25 1.83
C ILE A 65 9.83 2.80 1.37
N ASN A 66 10.08 2.55 0.08
CA ASN A 66 10.18 1.18 -0.46
C ASN A 66 11.32 0.40 0.21
N ALA A 67 12.48 1.04 0.42
CA ALA A 67 13.61 0.41 1.10
C ALA A 67 13.27 0.05 2.56
N PHE A 68 12.63 0.97 3.29
CA PHE A 68 12.15 0.72 4.64
C PHE A 68 11.15 -0.45 4.68
N LEU A 69 10.10 -0.42 3.85
CA LEU A 69 9.08 -1.46 3.81
C LEU A 69 9.67 -2.82 3.47
N MET A 70 10.58 -2.89 2.50
CA MET A 70 11.26 -4.15 2.16
C MET A 70 12.10 -4.69 3.32
N LYS A 71 12.88 -3.82 3.98
CA LYS A 71 13.67 -4.21 5.15
C LYS A 71 12.77 -4.70 6.28
N TRP A 72 11.67 -4.02 6.53
CA TRP A 72 10.71 -4.39 7.56
C TRP A 72 10.02 -5.72 7.26
N MET A 73 9.44 -5.88 6.08
CA MET A 73 8.71 -7.10 5.68
C MET A 73 9.63 -8.33 5.62
N SER A 74 10.91 -8.16 5.24
CA SER A 74 11.85 -9.27 5.12
C SER A 74 12.37 -9.80 6.46
N GLY A 75 12.38 -8.96 7.50
CA GLY A 75 12.88 -9.37 8.82
C GLY A 75 11.81 -9.43 9.91
N SER A 76 10.56 -9.07 9.61
CA SER A 76 9.47 -9.10 10.58
C SER A 76 9.27 -10.52 11.14
N PRO A 77 9.28 -10.70 12.47
CA PRO A 77 8.99 -12.00 13.07
C PRO A 77 7.50 -12.33 13.08
N THR A 78 6.63 -11.33 12.86
CA THR A 78 5.18 -11.45 13.03
C THR A 78 4.40 -11.46 11.71
N VAL A 79 4.97 -11.01 10.61
CA VAL A 79 4.31 -11.00 9.29
C VAL A 79 5.12 -11.86 8.32
N SER A 80 4.44 -12.76 7.61
CA SER A 80 5.03 -13.55 6.54
C SER A 80 4.14 -13.47 5.30
N ILE A 81 4.75 -13.12 4.19
CA ILE A 81 4.07 -12.94 2.89
C ILE A 81 4.40 -14.15 2.02
N GLU A 82 3.37 -14.74 1.42
CA GLU A 82 3.55 -15.80 0.43
C GLU A 82 3.29 -15.24 -0.98
N LEU A 83 4.31 -15.28 -1.82
CA LEU A 83 4.22 -14.81 -3.19
C LEU A 83 3.79 -15.95 -4.11
N VAL A 84 2.51 -15.99 -4.47
CA VAL A 84 1.92 -17.03 -5.32
C VAL A 84 1.75 -16.52 -6.76
N SER A 85 2.21 -17.31 -7.73
CA SER A 85 2.11 -16.95 -9.15
C SER A 85 0.65 -16.77 -9.60
N GLY A 86 0.41 -15.74 -10.41
CA GLY A 86 -0.90 -15.43 -10.96
C GLY A 86 -1.83 -14.64 -10.03
N ILE A 87 -1.42 -14.36 -8.79
CA ILE A 87 -2.05 -13.33 -7.93
C ILE A 87 -1.11 -12.17 -7.62
N VAL A 88 0.20 -12.40 -7.71
CA VAL A 88 1.23 -11.38 -7.51
C VAL A 88 1.59 -10.73 -8.85
N PRO A 89 1.61 -9.38 -8.96
CA PRO A 89 1.95 -8.68 -10.20
C PRO A 89 3.46 -8.55 -10.40
N LEU A 90 4.11 -9.63 -10.84
CA LEU A 90 5.58 -9.72 -10.91
C LEU A 90 6.21 -8.74 -11.92
N ASP A 91 5.49 -8.40 -12.99
CA ASP A 91 5.96 -7.52 -14.06
C ASP A 91 5.75 -6.01 -13.75
N CYS A 92 5.32 -5.67 -12.52
CA CYS A 92 5.16 -4.28 -12.08
C CYS A 92 5.70 -4.13 -10.65
N ALA A 93 6.95 -3.65 -10.51
CA ALA A 93 7.62 -3.54 -9.22
C ALA A 93 6.84 -2.69 -8.19
N ASP A 94 6.28 -1.55 -8.60
CA ASP A 94 5.46 -0.72 -7.70
C ASP A 94 4.13 -1.39 -7.34
N CYS A 95 3.51 -2.12 -8.27
CA CYS A 95 2.31 -2.91 -7.99
C CYS A 95 2.60 -4.06 -7.02
N LEU A 96 3.77 -4.71 -7.16
CA LEU A 96 4.25 -5.75 -6.26
C LEU A 96 4.48 -5.18 -4.86
N MET A 97 5.14 -4.02 -4.76
CA MET A 97 5.33 -3.33 -3.48
C MET A 97 3.98 -2.97 -2.83
N SER A 98 3.03 -2.49 -3.62
CA SER A 98 1.68 -2.19 -3.16
C SER A 98 0.94 -3.46 -2.70
N PHE A 99 1.13 -4.59 -3.39
CA PHE A 99 0.57 -5.88 -2.96
C PHE A 99 1.12 -6.31 -1.60
N MET A 100 2.44 -6.31 -1.45
CA MET A 100 3.12 -6.76 -0.24
C MET A 100 2.81 -5.87 0.97
N SER A 101 2.78 -4.55 0.76
CA SER A 101 2.44 -3.58 1.81
C SER A 101 0.95 -3.67 2.19
N GLY A 102 0.04 -3.89 1.25
CA GLY A 102 -1.37 -4.15 1.52
C GLY A 102 -1.62 -5.45 2.31
N TRP A 103 -0.92 -6.53 1.98
CA TRP A 103 -0.94 -7.77 2.76
C TRP A 103 -0.48 -7.52 4.20
N THR A 104 0.66 -6.83 4.34
CA THR A 104 1.25 -6.51 5.65
C THR A 104 0.32 -5.65 6.49
N LYS A 105 -0.26 -4.60 5.91
CA LYS A 105 -1.26 -3.74 6.55
C LYS A 105 -2.42 -4.56 7.10
N TYR A 106 -3.03 -5.43 6.27
CA TYR A 106 -4.12 -6.28 6.73
C TYR A 106 -3.71 -7.22 7.86
N SER A 107 -2.54 -7.86 7.75
CA SER A 107 -2.01 -8.72 8.81
C SER A 107 -1.90 -7.95 10.13
N LEU A 108 -1.34 -6.75 10.12
CA LEU A 108 -1.15 -5.92 11.32
C LEU A 108 -2.48 -5.45 11.92
N GLU A 109 -3.42 -5.00 11.08
CA GLU A 109 -4.72 -4.48 11.51
C GLU A 109 -5.69 -5.58 11.98
N ASN A 110 -5.38 -6.85 11.74
CA ASN A 110 -6.21 -8.00 12.09
C ASN A 110 -5.44 -9.00 12.96
N ASP A 111 -4.86 -8.52 14.07
CA ASP A 111 -4.20 -9.33 15.10
C ASP A 111 -3.14 -10.31 14.55
N TYR A 112 -2.29 -9.84 13.64
CA TYR A 112 -1.26 -10.63 12.98
C TYR A 112 -1.82 -11.84 12.20
N SER A 113 -2.98 -11.65 11.56
CA SER A 113 -3.67 -12.70 10.82
C SER A 113 -2.74 -13.52 9.93
N LYS A 114 -2.78 -14.83 10.13
CA LYS A 114 -2.06 -15.83 9.30
C LYS A 114 -2.91 -16.38 8.17
N ASN A 115 -4.13 -15.87 7.98
CA ASN A 115 -5.01 -16.30 6.91
C ASN A 115 -4.51 -15.75 5.58
N LYS A 116 -3.67 -16.56 4.91
CA LYS A 116 -3.02 -16.23 3.64
C LYS A 116 -3.99 -15.75 2.57
N VAL A 117 -5.21 -16.29 2.54
CA VAL A 117 -6.23 -15.90 1.54
C VAL A 117 -6.73 -14.48 1.80
N GLU A 118 -7.06 -14.12 3.04
CA GLU A 118 -7.53 -12.76 3.35
C GLU A 118 -6.41 -11.73 3.17
N CYS A 119 -5.20 -12.04 3.64
CA CYS A 119 -4.05 -11.16 3.46
C CYS A 119 -3.71 -10.96 1.98
N ALA A 120 -3.77 -12.01 1.16
CA ALA A 120 -3.60 -11.91 -0.29
C ALA A 120 -4.70 -11.12 -0.99
N VAL A 121 -5.96 -11.23 -0.52
CA VAL A 121 -7.07 -10.42 -1.02
C VAL A 121 -6.81 -8.95 -0.72
N ALA A 122 -6.44 -8.60 0.51
CA ALA A 122 -6.14 -7.23 0.88
C ALA A 122 -4.94 -6.67 0.10
N GLY A 123 -3.88 -7.47 -0.09
CA GLY A 123 -2.75 -7.11 -0.95
C GLY A 123 -3.17 -6.85 -2.39
N ALA A 124 -3.97 -7.74 -2.98
CA ALA A 124 -4.48 -7.57 -4.33
C ALA A 124 -5.37 -6.32 -4.48
N GLU A 125 -6.23 -6.04 -3.50
CA GLU A 125 -7.07 -4.85 -3.50
C GLU A 125 -6.24 -3.55 -3.41
N ASN A 126 -5.23 -3.52 -2.55
CA ASN A 126 -4.30 -2.41 -2.43
C ASN A 126 -3.55 -2.16 -3.75
N ALA A 127 -3.00 -3.22 -4.35
CA ALA A 127 -2.31 -3.15 -5.64
C ALA A 127 -3.25 -2.70 -6.77
N ILE A 128 -4.50 -3.18 -6.80
CA ILE A 128 -5.50 -2.75 -7.78
C ILE A 128 -5.79 -1.26 -7.63
N GLU A 129 -5.96 -0.76 -6.41
CA GLU A 129 -6.20 0.66 -6.17
C GLU A 129 -5.00 1.50 -6.61
N PHE A 130 -3.80 1.12 -6.20
CA PHE A 130 -2.56 1.77 -6.61
C PHE A 130 -2.43 1.81 -8.14
N TYR A 131 -2.63 0.67 -8.80
CA TYR A 131 -2.55 0.57 -10.26
C TYR A 131 -3.58 1.45 -10.96
N LYS A 132 -4.83 1.49 -10.48
CA LYS A 132 -5.88 2.36 -11.06
C LYS A 132 -5.49 3.83 -11.01
N LYS A 133 -4.91 4.29 -9.89
CA LYS A 133 -4.50 5.69 -9.70
C LYS A 133 -3.30 6.08 -10.58
N ASN A 134 -2.44 5.13 -10.92
CA ASN A 134 -1.18 5.35 -11.63
C ASN A 134 -1.15 4.72 -13.03
N LYS A 135 -2.33 4.41 -13.59
CA LYS A 135 -2.43 3.64 -14.84
C LYS A 135 -1.87 4.39 -16.05
N SER A 136 -1.97 5.72 -16.05
CA SER A 136 -1.41 6.57 -17.10
C SER A 136 0.11 6.45 -17.19
N GLU A 137 0.79 6.37 -16.05
CA GLU A 137 2.26 6.30 -15.97
C GLU A 137 2.76 4.85 -16.07
N LEU A 138 2.06 3.89 -15.46
CA LEU A 138 2.44 2.47 -15.46
C LEU A 138 2.12 1.74 -16.78
N GLY A 139 1.19 2.28 -17.56
CA GLY A 139 0.68 1.61 -18.75
C GLY A 139 -0.12 0.34 -18.42
N LYS A 140 -0.32 -0.50 -19.44
CA LYS A 140 -1.10 -1.72 -19.31
C LYS A 140 -0.26 -2.84 -18.67
N ASN A 141 -0.73 -3.39 -17.56
CA ASN A 141 -0.12 -4.57 -16.93
C ASN A 141 -1.12 -5.74 -16.90
N SER A 142 -0.75 -6.87 -17.49
CA SER A 142 -1.62 -8.05 -17.68
C SER A 142 -2.13 -8.64 -16.36
N ASP A 143 -1.25 -8.76 -15.36
CA ASP A 143 -1.61 -9.30 -14.05
C ASP A 143 -2.63 -8.40 -13.34
N MET A 144 -2.38 -7.09 -13.34
CA MET A 144 -3.30 -6.13 -12.74
C MET A 144 -4.66 -6.10 -13.43
N GLU A 145 -4.68 -6.13 -14.76
CA GLU A 145 -5.94 -6.21 -15.52
C GLU A 145 -6.73 -7.49 -15.20
N LYS A 146 -6.03 -8.61 -15.01
CA LYS A 146 -6.65 -9.89 -14.62
C LYS A 146 -7.25 -9.81 -13.22
N LEU A 147 -6.53 -9.27 -12.24
CA LEU A 147 -7.01 -9.08 -10.87
C LEU A 147 -8.21 -8.12 -10.84
N MET A 148 -8.13 -6.98 -11.53
CA MET A 148 -9.24 -6.04 -11.69
C MET A 148 -10.47 -6.69 -12.31
N LYS A 149 -10.30 -7.58 -13.30
CA LYS A 149 -11.42 -8.32 -13.92
C LYS A 149 -12.09 -9.27 -12.92
N GLN A 150 -11.32 -9.93 -12.04
CA GLN A 150 -11.89 -10.78 -10.99
C GLN A 150 -12.60 -9.94 -9.91
N GLN A 151 -12.03 -8.80 -9.53
CA GLN A 151 -12.65 -7.84 -8.60
C GLN A 151 -14.01 -7.35 -9.13
N LYS A 152 -14.06 -6.87 -10.37
CA LYS A 152 -15.30 -6.41 -11.03
C LYS A 152 -16.40 -7.48 -11.10
N LYS A 153 -16.01 -8.77 -11.11
CA LYS A 153 -16.94 -9.92 -11.14
C LYS A 153 -17.39 -10.38 -9.75
N GLY A 154 -16.90 -9.76 -8.67
CA GLY A 154 -17.10 -10.26 -7.30
C GLY A 154 -16.42 -11.62 -7.04
N LYS A 155 -15.41 -11.98 -7.85
CA LYS A 155 -14.75 -13.29 -7.83
C LYS A 155 -13.30 -13.24 -7.33
N LEU A 156 -12.79 -12.07 -6.93
CA LEU A 156 -11.38 -11.90 -6.54
C LEU A 156 -10.94 -12.89 -5.46
N LYS A 157 -11.66 -12.93 -4.33
CA LYS A 157 -11.36 -13.86 -3.23
C LYS A 157 -11.41 -15.33 -3.64
N LYS A 158 -12.42 -15.73 -4.43
CA LYS A 158 -12.52 -17.09 -4.96
C LYS A 158 -11.35 -17.42 -5.89
N TYR A 159 -10.96 -16.48 -6.74
CA TYR A 159 -9.82 -16.62 -7.64
C TYR A 159 -8.51 -16.76 -6.87
N ILE A 160 -8.25 -15.89 -5.89
CA ILE A 160 -7.06 -15.96 -5.04
C ILE A 160 -7.01 -17.27 -4.24
N LYS A 161 -8.13 -17.66 -3.63
CA LYS A 161 -8.22 -18.94 -2.91
C LYS A 161 -7.89 -20.15 -3.78
N SER A 162 -8.21 -20.10 -5.08
CA SER A 162 -7.88 -21.19 -6.02
C SER A 162 -6.41 -21.27 -6.43
N LYS A 163 -5.56 -20.37 -5.93
CA LYS A 163 -4.13 -20.29 -6.25
C LYS A 163 -3.23 -20.78 -5.11
N PHE A 164 -3.75 -20.76 -3.88
CA PHE A 164 -3.19 -21.49 -2.75
C PHE A 164 -3.63 -22.95 -2.81
#